data_AF-A0A926DZM7-F1
#
_entry.id   AF-A0A926DZM7-F1
#
_cell.length_a   1.000
_cell.length_b   1.000
_cell.length_c   1.000
_cell.angle_alpha   90.00
_cell.angle_beta   90.00
_cell.angle_gamma   90.00
#
_symmetry.space_group_name_H-M   'P 1'
#
loop_
_entity.id
_entity.type
_entity.pdbx_description
1 polymer ?
#
loop_
_entity_poly.entity_id
_entity_poly.type
_entity_poly.pdbx_seq_one_letter_code
_entity_poly.pdbx_strand_id
1 'polypeptide(L)' 'MPREKEAYRDTLELIATAFPGKTMLTATEVAQFWGKDVRTVRKVLKDDLVKHVGISIVKLARRMS' A
#
# COMPACT_ATOMS: atom_id res chain seq x y z
N MET A 1 4.15 -22.18 11.78
CA MET A 1 3.48 -20.90 12.07
C MET A 1 3.82 -19.95 10.93
N PRO A 2 2.87 -19.62 10.05
CA PRO A 2 3.20 -18.99 8.79
C PRO A 2 3.52 -17.51 9.03
N ARG A 3 4.82 -17.18 9.01
CA ARG A 3 5.38 -15.83 9.17
C ARG A 3 4.74 -14.79 8.24
N GLU A 4 4.13 -15.23 7.14
CA GLU A 4 3.36 -14.40 6.21
C GLU A 4 2.25 -13.59 6.90
N LYS A 5 1.62 -14.13 7.94
CA LYS A 5 0.55 -13.41 8.66
C LYS A 5 1.07 -12.31 9.57
N GLU A 6 2.30 -12.43 10.07
CA GLU A 6 2.94 -11.43 10.93
C GLU A 6 3.43 -10.25 10.08
N ALA A 7 4.20 -10.53 9.02
CA ALA A 7 4.70 -9.51 8.11
C ALA A 7 3.56 -8.64 7.52
N TYR A 8 2.42 -9.26 7.20
CA TYR A 8 1.22 -8.56 6.73
C TYR A 8 0.62 -7.63 7.80
N ARG A 9 0.56 -8.07 9.06
CA ARG A 9 0.03 -7.25 10.16
C ARG A 9 0.94 -6.07 10.43
N ASP A 10 2.25 -6.31 10.52
CA ASP A 10 3.24 -5.28 10.77
C ASP A 10 3.23 -4.22 9.66
N THR A 11 3.19 -4.64 8.39
CA THR A 11 3.07 -3.69 7.27
C THR A 11 1.75 -2.93 7.28
N LEU A 12 0.64 -3.58 7.62
CA LEU A 12 -0.66 -2.90 7.71
C LEU A 12 -0.68 -1.87 8.83
N GLU A 13 -0.12 -2.18 10.00
CA GLU A 13 0.02 -1.24 11.12
C GLU A 13 0.93 -0.06 10.75
N LEU A 14 2.03 -0.32 10.02
CA LEU A 14 2.94 0.72 9.56
C LEU A 14 2.25 1.68 8.58
N ILE A 15 1.49 1.14 7.62
CA ILE A 15 0.71 1.95 6.68
C ILE A 15 -0.41 2.72 7.40
N ALA A 16 -1.11 2.08 8.35
CA ALA A 16 -2.17 2.72 9.12
C ALA A 16 -1.65 3.85 10.01
N THR A 17 -0.44 3.68 10.57
CA THR A 17 0.24 4.72 11.37
C THR A 17 0.70 5.89 10.50
N ALA A 18 1.22 5.60 9.30
CA ALA A 18 1.65 6.63 8.36
C ALA A 18 0.48 7.44 7.77
N PHE A 19 -0.69 6.80 7.61
CA PHE A 19 -1.90 7.43 7.05
C PHE A 19 -3.11 7.23 7.97
N PRO A 20 -3.18 7.96 9.11
CA PRO A 20 -4.24 7.78 10.09
C PRO A 20 -5.61 8.13 9.49
N GLY A 21 -6.59 7.24 9.68
CA GLY A 21 -7.97 7.41 9.21
C GLY A 21 -8.17 7.25 7.70
N LYS A 22 -7.12 6.94 6.92
CA LYS A 22 -7.23 6.68 5.48
C LYS A 22 -7.23 5.19 5.19
N THR A 23 -8.30 4.72 4.57
CA THR A 23 -8.44 3.33 4.09
C THR A 23 -8.01 3.17 2.63
N MET A 24 -8.05 4.26 1.86
CA MET A 24 -7.65 4.34 0.46
C MET A 24 -6.47 5.31 0.33
N LEU A 25 -5.46 4.89 -0.43
CA LEU A 25 -4.28 5.69 -0.75
C LEU A 25 -4.17 5.92 -2.24
N THR A 26 -3.86 7.15 -2.62
CA THR A 26 -3.55 7.53 -3.99
C THR A 26 -2.17 7.03 -4.40
N ALA A 27 -1.92 6.89 -5.71
CA ALA A 27 -0.60 6.49 -6.20
C ALA A 27 0.53 7.43 -5.76
N THR A 28 0.22 8.71 -5.54
CA THR A 28 1.15 9.72 -5.03
C THR A 28 1.51 9.50 -3.56
N GLU A 29 0.53 9.20 -2.72
CA GLU A 29 0.77 8.89 -1.30
C GLU A 29 1.56 7.60 -1.14
N VAL A 30 1.19 6.56 -1.91
CA VAL A 30 1.94 5.30 -1.93
C VAL A 30 3.37 5.51 -2.42
N ALA A 31 3.57 6.35 -3.43
CA ALA A 31 4.90 6.71 -3.92
C ALA A 31 5.75 7.41 -2.85
N GLN A 32 5.17 8.36 -2.12
CA GLN A 32 5.85 9.03 -1.01
C GLN A 32 6.22 8.06 0.11
N PHE A 33 5.29 7.19 0.52
CA PHE A 33 5.54 6.20 1.56
C PHE A 33 6.59 5.16 1.15
N TRP A 34 6.54 4.69 -0.09
CA TRP A 34 7.45 3.66 -0.58
C TRP A 34 8.80 4.21 -1.05
N GLY A 35 8.96 5.54 -1.10
CA GLY A 35 10.16 6.19 -1.62
C GLY A 35 10.41 5.89 -3.10
N LYS A 36 9.35 5.67 -3.88
CA LYS A 36 9.44 5.31 -5.32
C LYS A 36 8.74 6.37 -6.16
N ASP A 37 9.13 6.45 -7.44
CA ASP A 37 8.42 7.28 -8.42
C ASP A 37 6.97 6.80 -8.61
N VAL A 38 6.03 7.74 -8.73
CA VAL A 38 4.61 7.49 -9.02
C VAL A 38 4.43 6.61 -10.26
N ARG A 39 5.28 6.77 -11.28
CA ARG A 39 5.28 5.94 -12.50
C ARG A 39 5.62 4.49 -12.18
N THR A 40 6.58 4.26 -11.29
CA THR A 40 6.95 2.92 -10.81
C THR A 40 5.80 2.32 -10.00
N VAL A 41 5.20 3.09 -9.10
CA VAL A 41 4.04 2.64 -8.31
C VAL A 41 2.87 2.27 -9.22
N ARG A 42 2.54 3.09 -10.22
CA ARG A 42 1.48 2.78 -11.20
C ARG A 42 1.78 1.54 -12.04
N LYS A 43 3.06 1.25 -12.31
CA LYS A 43 3.45 0.03 -13.04
C LYS A 43 3.34 -1.22 -12.16
N VAL A 44 3.77 -1.13 -10.91
CA VAL A 44 3.80 -2.25 -9.96
C VAL A 44 2.40 -2.58 -9.43
N LEU A 45 1.58 -1.56 -9.19
CA LEU A 45 0.21 -1.68 -8.68
C LEU A 45 -0.83 -1.52 -9.79
N LYS A 46 -0.47 -1.75 -11.05
CA LYS A 46 -1.36 -1.50 -12.20
C LYS A 46 -2.72 -2.18 -12.07
N ASP A 47 -2.74 -3.41 -11.55
CA ASP A 47 -3.94 -4.23 -11.42
C ASP A 47 -4.75 -3.93 -10.15
N ASP A 48 -4.11 -3.32 -9.14
CA ASP A 48 -4.72 -3.02 -7.84
C ASP A 48 -5.07 -1.54 -7.64
N LEU A 49 -4.47 -0.65 -8.43
CA LEU A 49 -4.70 0.78 -8.39
C LEU A 49 -5.93 1.11 -9.25
N VAL A 50 -7.05 1.36 -8.59
CA VAL A 50 -8.28 1.78 -9.27
C VAL A 50 -8.11 3.20 -9.78
N LYS A 51 -8.29 3.39 -11.09
CA LYS A 51 -8.15 4.69 -11.75
C LYS A 51 -9.08 5.71 -11.07
N HIS A 52 -8.52 6.85 -10.66
CA HIS A 52 -9.20 7.93 -9.91
C HIS A 52 -9.65 7.62 -8.46
N VAL A 53 -9.41 6.40 -7.94
CA VAL A 53 -9.80 6.03 -6.57
C VAL A 53 -8.59 5.69 -5.69
N GLY A 54 -7.59 4.99 -6.24
CA GLY A 54 -6.40 4.57 -5.49
C GLY A 54 -6.37 3.08 -5.15
N ILE A 55 -5.59 2.72 -4.14
CA ILE A 55 -5.44 1.34 -3.61
C ILE A 55 -5.79 1.32 -2.13
N SER A 56 -6.42 0.24 -1.66
CA SER A 56 -6.68 0.09 -0.23
C SER A 56 -5.41 -0.27 0.55
N ILE A 57 -5.28 0.22 1.78
CA ILE A 57 -4.13 -0.09 2.66
C ILE A 57 -3.96 -1.60 2.88
N VAL A 58 -5.07 -2.35 2.88
CA VAL A 58 -5.13 -3.80 3.01
C VAL A 58 -4.48 -4.48 1.79
N LYS A 59 -4.82 -4.05 0.58
CA LYS A 59 -4.22 -4.58 -0.64
C LYS A 59 -2.76 -4.20 -0.77
N LEU A 60 -2.42 -2.97 -0.38
CA LEU A 60 -1.03 -2.51 -0.37
C LEU A 60 -0.18 -3.35 0.58
N ALA A 61 -0.63 -3.56 1.81
CA ALA A 61 0.05 -4.42 2.79
C ALA A 61 0.26 -5.84 2.26
N ARG A 62 -0.77 -6.46 1.66
CA ARG A 62 -0.65 -7.80 1.04
C ARG A 62 0.35 -7.87 -0.11
N ARG A 63 0.62 -6.75 -0.79
CA ARG A 63 1.58 -6.70 -1.88
C ARG A 63 3.02 -6.51 -1.40
N MET A 64 3.19 -6.00 -0.17
CA MET A 64 4.47 -5.76 0.47
C MET A 64 4.94 -6.93 1.34
N SER A 65 4.01 -7.77 1.82
CA SER A 65 4.26 -9.06 2.48
C SER A 65 4.52 -10.17 1.48
#